data_AF-A0A960JZ84-F1
#
_entry.id   AF-A0A960JZ84-F1
#
_cell.length_a   1.000
_cell.length_b   1.000
_cell.length_c   1.000
_cell.angle_alpha   90.00
_cell.angle_beta   90.00
_cell.angle_gamma   90.00
#
_symmetry.space_group_name_H-M   'P 1'
#
loop_
_entity.id
_entity.type
_entity.pdbx_description
1 polymer ?
#
loop_
_entity_poly.entity_id
_entity_poly.type
_entity_poly.pdbx_seq_one_letter_code
_entity_poly.pdbx_strand_id
1 'polypeptide(L)'
;MRFLRQLGEIVHNLPLWGQVLLGLALVAFSAASVYGRINTGFGAKVFSKIPEEEIRTNTFHIIWYTVVPVLATIYFFVLVLSPGESGGG
;
A
#
# COMPACT_ATOMS: atom_id res chain seq x y z
N MET A 1 4.24 16.53 -10.57
CA MET A 1 3.95 15.91 -11.88
C MET A 1 5.11 15.06 -12.40
N ARG A 2 6.38 15.53 -12.44
CA ARG A 2 7.53 14.72 -12.90
C ARG A 2 7.77 13.41 -12.13
N PHE A 3 7.69 13.45 -10.80
CA PHE A 3 7.89 12.27 -9.95
C PHE A 3 6.86 11.15 -10.19
N LEU A 4 5.59 11.53 -10.40
CA LEU A 4 4.50 10.57 -10.63
C LEU A 4 4.66 9.85 -11.98
N ARG A 5 5.13 10.57 -13.02
CA ARG A 5 5.46 9.96 -14.31
C ARG A 5 6.62 8.98 -14.20
N GLN A 6 7.67 9.33 -13.47
CA GLN A 6 8.81 8.44 -13.23
C GLN A 6 8.40 7.15 -12.50
N LEU A 7 7.52 7.25 -11.50
CA LEU A 7 6.99 6.05 -10.82
C LEU A 7 6.13 5.17 -11.74
N GLY A 8 5.28 5.78 -12.56
CA GLY A 8 4.49 5.07 -13.57
C GLY A 8 5.37 4.31 -14.57
N GLU A 9 6.40 4.97 -15.11
CA GLU A 9 7.36 4.34 -16.01
C GLU A 9 8.09 3.16 -15.36
N ILE A 10 8.53 3.31 -14.10
CA ILE A 10 9.17 2.21 -13.36
C ILE A 10 8.21 1.03 -13.22
N VAL A 11 6.95 1.28 -12.84
CA VAL A 11 5.95 0.22 -12.65
C VAL A 11 5.61 -0.47 -13.97
N HIS A 12 5.42 0.27 -15.07
CA HIS A 12 5.15 -0.32 -16.39
C HIS A 12 6.36 -1.03 -17.00
N ASN A 13 7.58 -0.64 -16.63
CA ASN A 13 8.80 -1.35 -17.02
C ASN A 13 9.04 -2.65 -16.24
N LEU A 14 8.31 -2.90 -15.15
CA LEU A 14 8.35 -4.19 -14.47
C LEU A 14 7.65 -5.26 -15.31
N PRO A 15 8.19 -6.49 -15.36
CA PRO A 15 7.49 -7.60 -15.98
C PRO A 15 6.17 -7.88 -15.25
N LEU A 16 5.17 -8.41 -15.96
CA LEU A 16 3.82 -8.62 -15.43
C LEU A 16 3.81 -9.38 -14.10
N TRP A 17 4.66 -10.42 -13.96
CA TRP A 17 4.78 -11.16 -12.71
C TRP A 17 5.28 -10.28 -11.55
N GLY A 18 6.15 -9.31 -11.82
CA GLY A 18 6.65 -8.36 -10.82
C GLY A 18 5.58 -7.38 -10.38
N GLN A 19 4.75 -6.90 -11.32
CA GLN A 19 3.58 -6.06 -11.01
C GLN A 19 2.56 -6.84 -10.15
N VAL A 20 2.29 -8.10 -10.49
CA VAL A 20 1.39 -8.97 -9.73
C VAL A 20 1.92 -9.25 -8.32
N LEU A 21 3.21 -9.59 -8.18
CA LEU A 21 3.81 -9.82 -6.85
C LEU A 21 3.78 -8.57 -5.99
N LEU A 22 4.13 -7.41 -6.56
CA LEU A 22 4.12 -6.14 -5.83
C LEU A 22 2.68 -5.76 -5.43
N GLY A 23 1.72 -5.93 -6.34
CA GLY A 23 0.31 -5.71 -6.05
C GLY A 23 -0.21 -6.62 -4.94
N LEU A 24 0.10 -7.92 -4.98
CA LEU A 24 -0.26 -8.88 -3.93
C LEU A 24 0.38 -8.50 -2.59
N ALA A 25 1.65 -8.11 -2.57
CA ALA A 25 2.33 -7.68 -1.36
C ALA A 25 1.68 -6.43 -0.75
N LEU A 26 1.33 -5.44 -1.58
CA LEU A 26 0.65 -4.21 -1.16
C LEU A 26 -0.76 -4.49 -0.61
N VAL A 27 -1.52 -5.36 -1.27
CA VAL A 27 -2.85 -5.79 -0.81
C VAL A 27 -2.73 -6.55 0.52
N ALA A 28 -1.82 -7.52 0.61
CA ALA A 28 -1.62 -8.31 1.82
C ALA A 28 -1.19 -7.41 3.00
N PHE A 29 -0.27 -6.48 2.75
CA PHE A 29 0.18 -5.53 3.76
C PHE A 29 -0.96 -4.61 4.20
N SER A 30 -1.73 -4.04 3.26
CA SER A 30 -2.89 -3.20 3.58
C SER A 30 -3.97 -3.95 4.36
N ALA A 31 -4.28 -5.18 3.96
CA ALA A 31 -5.24 -6.04 4.66
C ALA A 31 -4.75 -6.34 6.09
N ALA A 32 -3.47 -6.70 6.25
CA ALA A 32 -2.88 -6.94 7.55
C ALA A 32 -2.89 -5.67 8.42
N SER A 33 -2.59 -4.50 7.85
CA SER A 33 -2.63 -3.20 8.54
C SER A 33 -4.02 -2.83 9.05
N VAL A 34 -5.06 -3.12 8.28
CA VAL A 34 -6.46 -2.92 8.71
C VAL A 34 -6.84 -3.95 9.76
N TYR A 35 -6.52 -5.22 9.51
CA TYR A 35 -6.83 -6.32 10.44
C TYR A 35 -6.16 -6.13 11.80
N GLY A 36 -4.92 -5.62 11.84
CA GLY A 36 -4.22 -5.32 13.09
C GLY A 36 -4.88 -4.25 13.97
N ARG A 37 -5.77 -3.42 13.42
CA ARG A 37 -6.58 -2.47 14.21
C ARG A 37 -7.83 -3.14 14.79
N ILE A 38 -8.40 -4.09 14.06
CA ILE A 38 -9.54 -4.90 14.52
C ILE A 38 -9.08 -5.85 15.62
N ASN A 39 -8.02 -6.62 15.34
CA ASN A 39 -7.34 -7.52 16.26
C ASN A 39 -6.02 -6.89 16.73
N THR A 40 -6.10 -6.14 17.83
CA THR A 40 -4.97 -5.38 18.39
C THR A 40 -3.79 -6.27 18.78
N GLY A 41 -4.03 -7.53 19.19
CA GLY A 41 -2.94 -8.47 19.51
C GLY A 41 -2.16 -8.97 18.30
N PHE A 42 -2.81 -9.08 17.14
CA PHE A 42 -2.08 -9.27 15.87
C PHE A 42 -1.35 -7.98 15.47
N GLY A 43 -2.04 -6.83 15.56
CA GLY A 43 -1.48 -5.53 15.22
C GLY A 43 -0.21 -5.19 16.01
N ALA A 44 -0.24 -5.44 17.32
CA ALA A 44 0.88 -5.23 18.24
C ALA A 44 2.08 -6.13 17.94
N LYS A 45 1.89 -7.32 17.35
CA LYS A 45 3.00 -8.21 17.01
C LYS A 45 3.62 -7.89 15.65
N VAL A 46 2.79 -7.48 14.69
CA VAL A 46 3.20 -7.33 13.29
C VAL A 46 3.64 -5.91 12.96
N PHE A 47 2.99 -4.90 13.54
CA PHE A 47 3.14 -3.50 13.11
C PHE A 47 3.76 -2.56 14.13
N SER A 48 3.98 -2.98 15.38
CA SER A 48 4.51 -2.06 16.39
C SER A 48 5.31 -2.73 17.50
N LYS A 49 6.17 -1.94 18.14
CA LYS A 49 6.69 -2.17 19.50
C LYS A 49 5.86 -1.41 20.55
N ILE A 50 4.65 -0.99 20.19
CA ILE A 50 3.83 -0.04 20.96
C ILE A 50 2.73 -0.82 21.71
N PRO A 51 2.43 -0.49 22.98
CA PRO A 51 1.39 -1.15 23.75
C PRO A 51 0.03 -1.14 23.03
N GLU A 52 -0.74 -2.24 23.16
CA GLU A 52 -2.02 -2.47 22.48
C GLU A 52 -3.03 -1.33 22.64
N GLU A 53 -2.94 -0.62 23.76
CA GLU A 53 -3.82 0.47 24.18
C GLU A 53 -3.74 1.68 23.24
N GLU A 54 -2.57 1.91 22.63
CA GLU A 54 -2.32 3.04 21.72
C GLU A 54 -2.64 2.70 20.26
N ILE A 55 -2.86 1.42 19.93
CA ILE A 55 -3.17 0.96 18.57
C ILE A 55 -4.54 1.45 18.10
N ARG A 56 -5.40 1.98 18.97
CA ARG A 56 -6.69 2.55 18.53
C ARG A 56 -6.77 4.05 18.61
N THR A 57 -5.86 4.69 19.34
CA THR A 57 -5.94 6.11 19.71
C THR A 57 -4.80 6.94 19.14
N ASN A 58 -3.67 6.32 18.78
CA ASN A 58 -2.54 7.02 18.21
C ASN A 58 -2.79 7.34 16.72
N THR A 59 -3.34 8.52 16.46
CA THR A 59 -3.69 9.02 15.13
C THR A 59 -2.52 9.01 14.15
N PHE A 60 -1.31 9.38 14.61
CA PHE A 60 -0.12 9.36 13.76
C PHE A 60 0.22 7.95 13.28
N HIS A 61 0.14 6.98 14.20
CA HIS A 61 0.36 5.57 13.86
C HIS A 61 -0.72 5.05 12.91
N ILE A 62 -1.99 5.41 13.12
CA ILE A 62 -3.10 5.03 12.23
C ILE A 62 -2.85 5.54 10.82
N ILE A 63 -2.45 6.80 10.68
CA ILE A 63 -2.18 7.40 9.37
C ILE A 63 -1.03 6.67 8.67
N TRP A 64 0.12 6.53 9.34
CA TRP A 64 1.33 5.98 8.72
C TRP A 64 1.25 4.49 8.38
N TYR A 65 0.57 3.70 9.21
CA TYR A 65 0.61 2.24 9.10
C TYR A 65 -0.69 1.65 8.57
N THR A 66 -1.74 2.44 8.40
CA THR A 66 -3.01 1.96 7.84
C THR A 66 -3.46 2.82 6.67
N VAL A 67 -3.53 4.14 6.81
CA VAL A 67 -4.02 5.02 5.72
C VAL A 67 -3.02 5.10 4.57
N VAL A 68 -1.74 5.40 4.85
CA VAL A 68 -0.70 5.51 3.82
C VAL A 68 -0.55 4.22 3.00
N PRO A 69 -0.47 3.02 3.61
CA PRO A 69 -0.36 1.78 2.85
C PRO A 69 -1.58 1.47 1.98
N VAL A 70 -2.79 1.72 2.48
CA VAL A 70 -4.02 1.53 1.69
C VAL A 70 -4.04 2.49 0.51
N LEU A 71 -3.72 3.77 0.72
CA LEU A 71 -3.62 4.76 -0.37
C LEU A 71 -2.53 4.39 -1.38
N ALA A 72 -1.36 3.93 -0.92
CA ALA A 72 -0.29 3.48 -1.80
C ALA A 72 -0.72 2.28 -2.65
N THR A 73 -1.48 1.34 -2.08
CA THR A 73 -2.03 0.19 -2.79
C THR A 73 -3.03 0.61 -3.86
N ILE A 74 -3.98 1.48 -3.51
CA ILE A 74 -4.95 2.04 -4.47
C ILE A 74 -4.20 2.77 -5.59
N TYR A 75 -3.23 3.61 -5.23
CA TYR A 75 -2.44 4.38 -6.19
C TYR A 75 -1.65 3.48 -7.13
N PHE A 76 -1.04 2.40 -6.61
CA PHE A 76 -0.35 1.41 -7.43
C PHE A 76 -1.28 0.79 -8.48
N PHE A 77 -2.49 0.38 -8.10
CA PHE A 77 -3.45 -0.14 -9.07
C PHE A 77 -3.94 0.91 -10.06
N VAL A 78 -4.11 2.17 -9.64
CA VAL A 78 -4.43 3.27 -10.57
C VAL A 78 -3.32 3.47 -11.60
N LEU A 79 -2.05 3.34 -11.21
CA LEU A 79 -0.93 3.40 -12.15
C LEU A 79 -0.90 2.20 -13.09
N VAL A 80 -1.06 0.97 -12.57
CA VAL A 80 -1.07 -0.25 -13.39
C VAL A 80 -2.25 -0.26 -14.39
N LEU A 81 -3.42 0.21 -13.97
CA LEU A 81 -4.66 0.20 -14.77
C LEU A 81 -4.85 1.46 -15.61
N SER A 82 -4.11 2.54 -15.33
CA SER A 82 -4.10 3.69 -16.24
C SER A 82 -3.48 3.23 -17.55
N PRO A 83 -4.18 3.37 -18.68
CA PRO A 83 -3.52 3.27 -19.96
C PRO A 83 -2.47 4.38 -19.96
N GLY A 84 -1.18 4.02 -19.96
CA GLY A 84 -0.15 4.97 -20.32
C GLY A 84 -0.56 5.63 -21.63
N GLU A 85 -0.31 6.92 -21.79
CA GLU A 85 -0.43 7.63 -23.08
C GLU A 85 0.62 7.09 -24.10
N SER A 86 0.61 5.78 -24.33
CA SER A 86 1.53 5.02 -25.15
C SER A 86 0.80 3.80 -25.67
N GLY A 87 -0.09 4.02 -26.65
CA GLY A 87 -0.82 2.97 -27.33
C GLY A 87 -1.93 3.55 -28.19
N GLY A 88 -1.55 4.17 -29.31
CA GLY A 88 -2.49 4.62 -30.32
C GLY A 88 -3.39 3.49 -30.80
N GLY A 89 -4.68 3.81 -30.89
CA GLY A 89 -5.73 3.13 -31.62
C GLY A 89 -6.74 4.19 -32.04
#